data_AF-A0A848C398-F1
#
_entry.id   AF-A0A848C398-F1
#
_cell.length_a   1.000
_cell.length_b   1.000
_cell.length_c   1.000
_cell.angle_alpha   90.00
_cell.angle_beta   90.00
_cell.angle_gamma   90.00
#
_symmetry.space_group_name_H-M   'P 1'
#
loop_
_entity.id
_entity.type
_entity.pdbx_description
1 polymer ?
#
loop_
_entity_poly.entity_id
_entity_poly.type
_entity_poly.pdbx_seq_one_letter_code
_entity_poly.pdbx_strand_id
1 'polypeptide(L)'
;MTELLNKLREHFPEEDLEFRVGATNTDKTMGLALAYVQARAIQNRLDEVLGVENWKVAYKEIQGGFLCTLSIRINNEWISKEDGASTTDYESIKGGISSAFKRVASSGFGIGRYLYNARNSWFPIKPQGKGFVFATTPKLELNDKEPKKEKLPDKTEDKPLVLDFGKYKGYTLEEIYKKDISYIKYLRDKSRDVNIIKTCERLLEGK
;
A
#
# COMPACT_ATOMS: atom_id res chain seq x y z
N MET A 1 -5.93 12.73 -17.58
CA MET A 1 -5.33 11.80 -16.58
C MET A 1 -5.87 12.06 -15.18
N THR A 2 -5.82 13.31 -14.68
CA THR A 2 -6.21 13.65 -13.30
C THR A 2 -7.69 13.42 -13.00
N GLU A 3 -8.61 13.76 -13.91
CA GLU A 3 -10.06 13.64 -13.64
C GLU A 3 -10.54 12.18 -13.53
N LEU A 4 -10.19 11.29 -14.48
CA LEU A 4 -10.53 9.87 -14.42
C LEU A 4 -9.98 9.19 -13.16
N LEU A 5 -8.71 9.47 -12.83
CA LEU A 5 -8.10 8.94 -11.61
C LEU A 5 -8.76 9.49 -10.34
N ASN A 6 -9.24 10.73 -10.35
CA ASN A 6 -10.00 11.28 -9.23
C ASN A 6 -11.34 10.55 -9.05
N LYS A 7 -12.10 10.33 -10.13
CA LYS A 7 -13.37 9.58 -10.10
C LYS A 7 -13.20 8.14 -9.58
N LEU A 8 -12.12 7.47 -10.00
CA LEU A 8 -11.76 6.14 -9.48
C LEU A 8 -11.47 6.15 -7.97
N ARG A 9 -10.99 7.27 -7.42
CA ARG A 9 -10.58 7.42 -6.02
C ARG A 9 -11.65 8.01 -5.12
N GLU A 10 -12.78 8.43 -5.69
CA GLU A 10 -13.93 8.94 -4.92
C GLU A 10 -14.37 7.90 -3.87
N HIS A 11 -14.92 8.40 -2.76
CA HIS A 11 -15.43 7.53 -1.73
C HIS A 11 -16.54 6.62 -2.30
N PHE A 12 -16.66 5.45 -1.68
CA PHE A 12 -17.77 4.55 -1.98
C PHE A 12 -19.00 5.04 -1.23
N PRO A 13 -20.20 4.85 -1.81
CA PRO A 13 -21.43 5.14 -1.10
C PRO A 13 -21.53 4.26 0.16
N GLU A 14 -22.25 4.71 1.17
CA GLU A 14 -22.30 4.02 2.47
C GLU A 14 -22.84 2.59 2.35
N GLU A 15 -23.76 2.33 1.41
CA GLU A 15 -24.31 1.01 1.15
C GLU A 15 -23.30 -0.01 0.59
N ASP A 16 -22.21 0.46 -0.04
CA ASP A 16 -21.13 -0.40 -0.53
C ASP A 16 -20.08 -0.68 0.56
N LEU A 17 -20.13 0.05 1.68
CA LEU A 17 -19.22 -0.12 2.81
C LEU A 17 -19.67 -1.30 3.66
N GLU A 18 -18.75 -2.24 3.83
CA GLU A 18 -18.91 -3.37 4.74
C GLU A 18 -17.88 -3.33 5.87
N PHE A 19 -18.23 -3.97 6.97
CA PHE A 19 -17.37 -4.06 8.14
C PHE A 19 -17.25 -5.50 8.60
N ARG A 20 -16.01 -5.92 8.84
CA ARG A 20 -15.73 -7.19 9.51
C ARG A 20 -15.12 -6.96 10.87
N VAL A 21 -15.40 -7.89 11.78
CA VAL A 21 -14.79 -7.90 13.11
C VAL A 21 -13.30 -8.24 12.97
N GLY A 22 -12.45 -7.32 13.41
CA GLY A 22 -11.01 -7.50 13.54
C GLY A 22 -10.64 -8.06 14.91
N ALA A 23 -9.69 -7.40 15.59
CA ALA A 23 -9.33 -7.73 16.96
C ALA A 23 -10.54 -7.60 17.89
N THR A 24 -10.64 -8.48 18.88
CA THR A 24 -11.63 -8.42 19.95
C THR A 24 -10.94 -8.07 21.27
N ASN A 25 -11.67 -7.45 22.20
CA ASN A 25 -11.18 -7.27 23.55
C ASN A 25 -11.21 -8.62 24.33
N THR A 26 -10.61 -8.63 25.52
CA THR A 26 -10.42 -9.86 26.31
C THR A 26 -11.72 -10.58 26.64
N ASP A 27 -12.78 -9.84 26.99
CA ASP A 27 -14.09 -10.39 27.35
C ASP A 27 -14.98 -10.69 26.12
N LYS A 28 -14.50 -10.37 24.90
CA LYS A 28 -15.19 -10.58 23.61
C LYS A 28 -16.55 -9.87 23.50
N THR A 29 -16.71 -8.73 24.16
CA THR A 29 -17.91 -7.88 24.04
C THR A 29 -17.75 -6.77 23.01
N MET A 30 -16.51 -6.40 22.65
CA MET A 30 -16.19 -5.35 21.70
C MET A 30 -15.25 -5.87 20.60
N GLY A 31 -15.47 -5.40 19.37
CA GLY A 31 -14.63 -5.72 18.21
C GLY A 31 -14.20 -4.46 17.45
N LEU A 32 -12.98 -4.48 16.93
CA LEU A 32 -12.48 -3.46 16.02
C LEU A 32 -13.19 -3.58 14.66
N ALA A 33 -13.79 -2.48 14.18
CA ALA A 33 -14.43 -2.43 12.87
C ALA A 33 -13.38 -2.21 11.76
N LEU A 34 -13.21 -3.22 10.92
CA LEU A 34 -12.37 -3.13 9.73
C LEU A 34 -13.25 -2.89 8.51
N ALA A 35 -13.24 -1.65 8.02
CA ALA A 35 -13.99 -1.24 6.84
C ALA A 35 -13.38 -1.83 5.55
N TYR A 36 -14.22 -2.28 4.63
CA TYR A 36 -13.82 -2.71 3.30
C TYR A 36 -14.99 -2.56 2.32
N VAL A 37 -14.70 -2.70 1.03
CA VAL A 37 -15.72 -2.83 -0.02
C VAL A 37 -15.57 -4.18 -0.71
N GLN A 38 -16.65 -4.70 -1.28
CA GLN A 38 -16.60 -5.92 -2.07
C GLN A 38 -15.87 -5.71 -3.40
N ALA A 39 -15.34 -6.80 -3.95
CA ALA A 39 -14.74 -6.76 -5.29
C ALA A 39 -15.73 -6.24 -6.34
N ARG A 40 -17.03 -6.54 -6.19
CA ARG A 40 -18.08 -6.09 -7.11
C ARG A 40 -18.23 -4.56 -7.13
N ALA A 41 -18.19 -3.90 -5.98
CA ALA A 41 -18.27 -2.44 -5.92
C ALA A 41 -17.11 -1.78 -6.70
N ILE A 42 -15.89 -2.35 -6.58
CA ILE A 42 -14.72 -1.89 -7.34
C ILE A 42 -14.90 -2.14 -8.85
N GLN A 43 -15.44 -3.30 -9.25
CA GLN A 43 -15.70 -3.62 -10.66
C GLN A 43 -16.73 -2.66 -11.26
N ASN A 44 -17.83 -2.40 -10.55
CA ASN A 44 -18.84 -1.44 -10.98
C ASN A 44 -18.22 -0.04 -11.15
N ARG A 45 -17.40 0.42 -10.20
CA ARG A 45 -16.67 1.70 -10.32
C ARG A 45 -15.75 1.74 -11.55
N LEU A 46 -15.07 0.64 -11.86
CA LEU A 46 -14.23 0.55 -13.06
C LEU A 46 -15.07 0.63 -14.33
N ASP A 47 -16.19 -0.09 -14.39
CA ASP A 47 -17.12 -0.06 -15.52
C ASP A 47 -17.73 1.34 -15.72
N GLU A 48 -18.17 1.99 -14.65
CA GLU A 48 -18.78 3.33 -14.67
C GLU A 48 -17.80 4.42 -15.10
N VAL A 49 -16.56 4.37 -14.61
CA VAL A 49 -15.57 5.44 -14.84
C VAL A 49 -14.78 5.24 -16.13
N LEU A 50 -14.45 3.98 -16.47
CA LEU A 50 -13.58 3.67 -17.60
C LEU A 50 -14.34 3.06 -18.78
N GLY A 51 -15.47 2.38 -18.55
CA GLY A 51 -16.07 1.47 -19.51
C GLY A 51 -15.40 0.08 -19.46
N VAL A 52 -16.21 -0.96 -19.70
CA VAL A 52 -15.80 -2.37 -19.57
C VAL A 52 -14.62 -2.74 -20.48
N GLU A 53 -14.45 -2.06 -21.61
CA GLU A 53 -13.37 -2.28 -22.57
C GLU A 53 -12.03 -1.64 -22.18
N ASN A 54 -12.03 -0.76 -21.17
CA ASN A 54 -10.87 0.05 -20.78
C ASN A 54 -10.25 -0.38 -19.44
N TRP A 55 -10.62 -1.56 -18.93
CA TRP A 55 -9.89 -2.22 -17.86
C TRP A 55 -9.85 -3.74 -18.07
N LYS A 56 -8.85 -4.39 -17.51
CA LYS A 56 -8.73 -5.84 -17.50
C LYS A 56 -7.96 -6.30 -16.27
N VAL A 57 -8.22 -7.54 -15.88
CA VAL A 57 -7.55 -8.18 -14.75
C VAL A 57 -6.93 -9.51 -15.18
N ALA A 58 -5.75 -9.80 -14.67
CA ALA A 58 -5.07 -11.09 -14.84
C ALA A 58 -4.62 -11.60 -13.48
N TYR A 59 -4.68 -12.92 -13.28
CA TYR A 59 -4.28 -13.56 -12.05
C TYR A 59 -3.18 -14.59 -12.33
N LYS A 60 -2.21 -14.64 -11.42
CA LYS A 60 -1.15 -15.65 -11.42
C LYS A 60 -1.11 -16.30 -10.05
N GLU A 61 -1.32 -17.61 -10.01
CA GLU A 61 -1.10 -18.39 -8.79
C GLU A 61 0.39 -18.40 -8.43
N ILE A 62 0.67 -18.22 -7.15
CA ILE A 62 1.99 -18.33 -6.54
C ILE A 62 1.89 -19.26 -5.34
N GLN A 63 3.04 -19.71 -4.81
CA GLN A 63 3.03 -20.59 -3.65
C GLN A 63 2.32 -19.92 -2.46
N GLY A 64 1.15 -20.45 -2.09
CA GLY A 64 0.35 -19.97 -0.98
C GLY A 64 -0.44 -18.69 -1.24
N GLY A 65 -0.66 -18.28 -2.51
CA GLY A 65 -1.40 -17.06 -2.81
C GLY A 65 -1.60 -16.76 -4.29
N PHE A 66 -2.01 -15.53 -4.57
CA PHE A 66 -2.25 -15.05 -5.93
C PHE A 66 -1.65 -13.66 -6.11
N LEU A 67 -1.01 -13.43 -7.25
CA LEU A 67 -0.74 -12.11 -7.79
C LEU A 67 -1.91 -11.70 -8.69
N CYS A 68 -2.33 -10.44 -8.56
CA CYS A 68 -3.36 -9.83 -9.39
C CYS A 68 -2.74 -8.64 -10.12
N THR A 69 -2.72 -8.69 -11.44
CA THR A 69 -2.41 -7.54 -12.29
C THR A 69 -3.72 -6.87 -12.71
N LEU A 70 -3.91 -5.61 -12.33
CA LEU A 70 -4.98 -4.76 -12.82
C LEU A 70 -4.40 -3.79 -13.85
N SER A 71 -4.95 -3.81 -15.06
CA SER A 71 -4.59 -2.88 -16.14
C SER A 71 -5.77 -1.98 -16.45
N ILE A 72 -5.52 -0.67 -16.54
CA ILE A 72 -6.51 0.31 -17.01
C ILE A 72 -5.97 1.03 -18.24
N ARG A 73 -6.86 1.44 -19.14
CA ARG A 73 -6.51 2.16 -20.36
C ARG A 73 -6.76 3.66 -20.15
N ILE A 74 -5.72 4.47 -20.28
CA ILE A 74 -5.80 5.94 -20.21
C ILE A 74 -5.10 6.49 -21.44
N ASN A 75 -5.75 7.40 -22.18
CA ASN A 75 -5.21 7.99 -23.42
C ASN A 75 -4.72 6.93 -24.42
N ASN A 76 -5.50 5.86 -24.59
CA ASN A 76 -5.19 4.69 -25.41
C ASN A 76 -3.99 3.82 -24.97
N GLU A 77 -3.31 4.17 -23.89
CA GLU A 77 -2.20 3.40 -23.32
C GLU A 77 -2.65 2.53 -22.14
N TRP A 78 -2.10 1.32 -22.05
CA TRP A 78 -2.36 0.41 -20.93
C TRP A 78 -1.38 0.66 -19.80
N ILE A 79 -1.92 0.96 -18.61
CA ILE A 79 -1.16 1.10 -17.38
C ILE A 79 -1.50 -0.09 -16.49
N SER A 80 -0.49 -0.90 -16.16
CA SER A 80 -0.65 -2.09 -15.31
C SER A 80 -0.01 -1.88 -13.94
N LYS A 81 -0.68 -2.38 -12.91
CA LYS A 81 -0.18 -2.47 -11.53
C LYS A 81 -0.42 -3.88 -11.01
N GLU A 82 0.43 -4.35 -10.11
CA GLU A 82 0.35 -5.70 -9.53
C GLU A 82 0.44 -5.63 -8.00
N ASP A 83 -0.36 -6.45 -7.32
CA ASP A 83 -0.28 -6.71 -5.88
C ASP A 83 -0.74 -8.16 -5.64
N GLY A 84 -0.50 -8.69 -4.45
CA GLY A 84 -0.80 -10.07 -4.11
C GLY A 84 -1.46 -10.26 -2.76
N ALA A 85 -2.09 -11.41 -2.59
CA ALA A 85 -2.62 -11.86 -1.31
C ALA A 85 -2.35 -13.35 -1.12
N SER A 86 -2.15 -13.75 0.13
CA SER A 86 -2.12 -15.17 0.49
C SER A 86 -3.50 -15.81 0.33
N THR A 87 -3.54 -17.12 0.23
CA THR A 87 -4.78 -17.88 0.39
C THR A 87 -5.37 -17.68 1.79
N THR A 88 -6.69 -17.87 1.90
CA THR A 88 -7.44 -17.75 3.17
C THR A 88 -7.84 -19.13 3.69
N ASP A 89 -8.09 -19.27 5.00
CA ASP A 89 -8.59 -20.53 5.58
C ASP A 89 -10.05 -20.84 5.20
N TYR A 90 -10.77 -19.83 4.67
CA TYR A 90 -12.16 -19.92 4.22
C TYR A 90 -12.23 -19.67 2.70
N GLU A 91 -12.83 -20.60 1.93
CA GLU A 91 -12.86 -20.60 0.45
C GLU A 91 -11.53 -20.13 -0.18
N SER A 92 -10.45 -20.83 0.16
CA SER A 92 -9.04 -20.42 0.00
C SER A 92 -8.67 -19.78 -1.33
N ILE A 93 -9.17 -20.31 -2.43
CA ILE A 93 -8.92 -19.81 -3.79
C ILE A 93 -9.67 -18.49 -4.03
N LYS A 94 -10.99 -18.46 -3.79
CA LYS A 94 -11.83 -17.28 -4.05
C LYS A 94 -11.45 -16.10 -3.15
N GLY A 95 -11.15 -16.38 -1.88
CA GLY A 95 -10.72 -15.39 -0.90
C GLY A 95 -9.38 -14.75 -1.26
N GLY A 96 -8.41 -15.56 -1.69
CA GLY A 96 -7.10 -15.09 -2.16
C GLY A 96 -7.20 -14.20 -3.40
N ILE A 97 -7.92 -14.65 -4.43
CA ILE A 97 -8.13 -13.90 -5.68
C ILE A 97 -8.81 -12.55 -5.42
N SER A 98 -9.90 -12.55 -4.63
CA SER A 98 -10.64 -11.33 -4.32
C SER A 98 -9.81 -10.36 -3.48
N SER A 99 -8.99 -10.87 -2.56
CA SER A 99 -8.10 -10.05 -1.73
C SER A 99 -6.99 -9.42 -2.57
N ALA A 100 -6.36 -10.18 -3.47
CA ALA A 100 -5.35 -9.66 -4.38
C ALA A 100 -5.91 -8.55 -5.30
N PHE A 101 -7.14 -8.74 -5.82
CA PHE A 101 -7.83 -7.73 -6.61
C PHE A 101 -8.11 -6.43 -5.83
N LYS A 102 -8.70 -6.54 -4.63
CA LYS A 102 -8.98 -5.36 -3.78
C LYS A 102 -7.69 -4.62 -3.41
N ARG A 103 -6.61 -5.35 -3.15
CA ARG A 103 -5.30 -4.78 -2.83
C ARG A 103 -4.73 -4.00 -4.02
N VAL A 104 -4.65 -4.59 -5.21
CA VAL A 104 -4.09 -3.89 -6.38
C VAL A 104 -4.94 -2.68 -6.81
N ALA A 105 -6.27 -2.74 -6.65
CA ALA A 105 -7.15 -1.60 -6.88
C ALA A 105 -6.80 -0.43 -5.95
N SER A 106 -6.59 -0.71 -4.67
CA SER A 106 -6.18 0.27 -3.65
C SER A 106 -4.74 0.75 -3.84
N SER A 107 -3.75 -0.14 -3.91
CA SER A 107 -2.32 0.20 -3.97
C SER A 107 -1.89 0.74 -5.33
N GLY A 108 -2.45 0.21 -6.42
CA GLY A 108 -2.13 0.60 -7.79
C GLY A 108 -2.80 1.88 -8.24
N PHE A 109 -4.12 2.00 -8.05
CA PHE A 109 -4.91 3.10 -8.62
C PHE A 109 -5.59 4.01 -7.58
N GLY A 110 -5.63 3.59 -6.31
CA GLY A 110 -6.17 4.37 -5.20
C GLY A 110 -7.65 4.10 -4.91
N ILE A 111 -8.25 3.12 -5.58
CA ILE A 111 -9.66 2.78 -5.42
C ILE A 111 -9.87 2.20 -4.03
N GLY A 112 -10.68 2.85 -3.19
CA GLY A 112 -10.91 2.43 -1.80
C GLY A 112 -9.71 2.64 -0.86
N ARG A 113 -8.64 3.32 -1.30
CA ARG A 113 -7.44 3.53 -0.48
C ARG A 113 -7.72 4.31 0.81
N TYR A 114 -8.69 5.22 0.78
CA TYR A 114 -9.10 6.01 1.96
C TYR A 114 -9.59 5.13 3.12
N LEU A 115 -10.08 3.92 2.86
CA LEU A 115 -10.52 2.97 3.89
C LEU A 115 -9.36 2.52 4.81
N TYR A 116 -8.12 2.57 4.32
CA TYR A 116 -6.93 2.33 5.14
C TYR A 116 -6.62 3.48 6.10
N ASN A 117 -7.26 4.64 5.93
CA ASN A 117 -7.22 5.76 6.87
C ASN A 117 -8.42 5.75 7.84
N ALA A 118 -9.18 4.66 7.91
CA ALA A 118 -10.24 4.51 8.90
C ALA A 118 -9.67 4.63 10.32
N ARG A 119 -10.41 5.30 11.19
CA ARG A 119 -10.15 5.36 12.61
C ARG A 119 -10.35 3.98 13.21
N ASN A 120 -9.54 3.64 14.21
CA ASN A 120 -9.70 2.40 14.98
C ASN A 120 -10.93 2.52 15.91
N SER A 121 -12.10 2.22 15.36
CA SER A 121 -13.38 2.33 16.06
C SER A 121 -13.85 0.96 16.54
N TRP A 122 -14.18 0.88 17.83
CA TRP A 122 -14.62 -0.36 18.49
C TRP A 122 -16.13 -0.35 18.68
N PHE A 123 -16.79 -1.45 18.33
CA PHE A 123 -18.24 -1.57 18.41
C PHE A 123 -18.66 -2.83 19.18
N PRO A 124 -19.84 -2.84 19.82
CA PRO A 124 -20.36 -4.03 20.46
C PRO A 124 -20.51 -5.18 19.47
N ILE A 125 -20.09 -6.39 19.88
CA ILE A 125 -20.19 -7.60 19.07
C ILE A 125 -21.04 -8.66 19.77
N LYS A 126 -21.60 -9.58 18.98
CA LYS A 126 -22.31 -10.77 19.46
C LYS A 126 -21.82 -12.02 18.73
N PRO A 127 -21.84 -13.20 19.37
CA PRO A 127 -21.49 -14.45 18.70
C PRO A 127 -22.42 -14.73 17.52
N GLN A 128 -21.85 -15.22 16.41
CA GLN A 128 -22.60 -15.76 15.28
C GLN A 128 -21.81 -16.91 14.66
N GLY A 129 -22.38 -18.12 14.71
CA GLY A 129 -21.69 -19.33 14.28
C GLY A 129 -20.38 -19.52 15.06
N LYS A 130 -19.26 -19.68 14.34
CA LYS A 130 -17.91 -19.79 14.94
C LYS A 130 -17.22 -18.45 15.16
N GLY A 131 -17.86 -17.33 14.79
CA GLY A 131 -17.27 -16.00 14.82
C GLY A 131 -18.13 -14.97 15.56
N PHE A 132 -17.90 -13.71 15.22
CA PHE A 132 -18.58 -12.56 15.80
C PHE A 132 -19.10 -11.65 14.71
N VAL A 133 -20.20 -10.98 14.99
CA VAL A 133 -20.71 -9.86 14.19
C VAL A 133 -21.02 -8.67 15.08
N PHE A 134 -21.06 -7.49 14.49
CA PHE A 134 -21.45 -6.29 15.21
C PHE A 134 -22.92 -6.36 15.62
N ALA A 135 -23.20 -5.98 16.87
CA ALA A 135 -24.57 -5.87 17.36
C ALA A 135 -25.27 -4.60 16.83
N THR A 136 -24.48 -3.60 16.42
CA THR A 136 -24.91 -2.35 15.81
C THR A 136 -24.11 -2.10 14.54
N THR A 137 -24.73 -1.58 13.48
CA THR A 137 -24.02 -1.24 12.24
C THR A 137 -22.91 -0.20 12.52
N PRO A 138 -21.64 -0.54 12.25
CA PRO A 138 -20.55 0.43 12.39
C PRO A 138 -20.71 1.59 11.42
N LYS A 139 -20.17 2.75 11.80
CA LYS A 139 -20.02 3.89 10.89
C LYS A 139 -18.54 4.11 10.60
N LEU A 140 -18.22 4.44 9.35
CA LEU A 140 -16.87 4.77 8.94
C LEU A 140 -16.51 6.17 9.48
N GLU A 141 -15.52 6.22 10.35
CA GLU A 141 -14.83 7.46 10.71
C GLU A 141 -13.44 7.41 10.10
N LEU A 142 -13.00 8.49 9.45
CA LEU A 142 -11.63 8.62 8.97
C LEU A 142 -10.80 9.40 9.99
N ASN A 143 -9.50 9.17 10.04
CA ASN A 143 -8.63 10.03 10.82
C ASN A 143 -8.57 11.41 10.16
N ASP A 144 -8.79 12.49 10.92
CA ASP A 144 -8.70 13.90 10.45
C ASP A 144 -7.31 14.27 9.93
N LYS A 145 -6.30 13.49 10.33
CA LYS A 145 -4.99 13.54 9.70
C LYS A 145 -5.13 12.84 8.36
N GLU A 146 -4.91 13.57 7.26
CA GLU A 146 -4.63 12.96 5.97
C GLU A 146 -3.77 11.72 6.23
N PRO A 147 -4.08 10.55 5.62
CA PRO A 147 -3.20 9.40 5.76
C PRO A 147 -1.81 9.92 5.52
N LYS A 148 -0.89 9.73 6.49
CA LYS A 148 0.50 10.13 6.31
C LYS A 148 0.82 9.63 4.92
N LYS A 149 0.96 10.54 3.95
CA LYS A 149 1.50 10.17 2.66
C LYS A 149 2.76 9.44 3.09
N GLU A 150 2.84 8.13 2.88
CA GLU A 150 4.13 7.55 2.67
C GLU A 150 4.64 8.39 1.52
N LYS A 151 5.40 9.42 1.89
CA LYS A 151 6.11 10.23 0.95
C LYS A 151 6.94 9.15 0.25
N LEU A 152 6.58 8.81 -1.00
CA LEU A 152 7.62 8.48 -1.95
C LEU A 152 8.71 9.50 -1.66
N PRO A 153 9.96 9.09 -1.39
CA PRO A 153 11.00 10.00 -0.95
C PRO A 153 11.08 11.15 -1.95
N ASP A 154 10.38 12.21 -1.60
CA ASP A 154 10.39 13.46 -2.31
C ASP A 154 11.56 14.21 -1.73
N LYS A 155 12.26 14.84 -2.64
CA LYS A 155 13.65 15.23 -2.52
C LYS A 155 13.89 16.10 -1.27
N THR A 156 15.10 15.95 -0.74
CA THR A 156 15.81 16.87 0.16
C THR A 156 15.24 17.06 1.58
N GLU A 157 15.57 16.14 2.48
CA GLU A 157 16.08 16.52 3.80
C GLU A 157 17.57 16.14 3.81
N ASP A 158 18.47 17.13 3.82
CA ASP A 158 19.92 16.96 3.96
C ASP A 158 20.27 16.44 5.36
N LYS A 159 19.99 15.16 5.62
CA LYS A 159 20.66 14.45 6.71
C LYS A 159 21.95 13.85 6.15
N PRO A 160 23.13 14.22 6.67
CA PRO A 160 24.38 13.71 6.17
C PRO A 160 24.45 12.20 6.42
N LEU A 161 24.74 11.44 5.37
CA LEU A 161 24.73 9.98 5.43
C LEU A 161 25.93 9.49 6.26
N VAL A 162 25.66 8.95 7.45
CA VAL A 162 26.65 8.40 8.37
C VAL A 162 26.87 6.92 8.07
N LEU A 163 28.12 6.50 7.93
CA LEU A 163 28.47 5.07 7.85
C LEU A 163 28.33 4.42 9.21
N ASP A 164 27.69 3.25 9.28
CA ASP A 164 27.55 2.44 10.48
C ASP A 164 28.50 1.21 10.50
N PHE A 165 29.36 1.10 9.48
CA PHE A 165 30.34 0.02 9.31
C PHE A 165 31.72 0.51 8.83
N GLY A 166 32.71 -0.37 8.90
CA GLY A 166 34.04 -0.16 8.31
C GLY A 166 34.94 0.82 9.07
N LYS A 167 36.06 1.20 8.43
CA LYS A 167 37.12 2.08 8.97
C LYS A 167 36.58 3.43 9.46
N TYR A 168 35.52 3.93 8.81
CA TYR A 168 34.92 5.24 9.09
C TYR A 168 33.52 5.14 9.70
N LYS A 169 33.25 4.07 10.45
CA LYS A 169 32.01 3.97 11.24
C LYS A 169 31.84 5.20 12.13
N GLY A 170 30.65 5.81 12.08
CA GLY A 170 30.29 7.03 12.78
C GLY A 170 30.60 8.32 12.03
N TYR A 171 31.28 8.26 10.87
CA TYR A 171 31.55 9.44 10.04
C TYR A 171 30.54 9.58 8.90
N THR A 172 30.27 10.82 8.51
CA THR A 172 29.49 11.13 7.32
C THR A 172 30.31 10.92 6.04
N LEU A 173 29.64 10.58 4.93
CA LEU A 173 30.32 10.45 3.64
C LEU A 173 31.01 11.75 3.19
N GLU A 174 30.52 12.92 3.60
CA GLU A 174 31.17 14.21 3.35
C GLU A 174 32.48 14.40 4.14
N GLU A 175 32.49 14.01 5.42
CA GLU A 175 33.71 14.04 6.23
C GLU A 175 34.75 13.06 5.72
N ILE A 176 34.31 11.89 5.26
CA ILE A 176 35.18 10.89 4.65
C ILE A 176 35.72 11.40 3.32
N TYR A 177 34.90 12.05 2.49
CA TYR A 177 35.37 12.65 1.23
C TYR A 177 36.48 13.67 1.45
N LYS A 178 36.38 14.51 2.50
CA LYS A 178 37.42 15.48 2.86
C LYS A 178 38.69 14.84 3.42
N LYS A 179 38.60 13.63 4.01
CA LYS A 179 39.71 12.94 4.68
C LYS A 179 40.41 11.87 3.83
N ASP A 180 39.65 11.12 3.05
CA ASP A 180 40.08 9.94 2.31
C ASP A 180 39.15 9.70 1.10
N ILE A 181 39.44 10.40 0.00
CA ILE A 181 38.70 10.28 -1.27
C ILE A 181 38.77 8.85 -1.82
N SER A 182 39.87 8.12 -1.57
CA SER A 182 40.04 6.73 -2.03
C SER A 182 39.01 5.80 -1.37
N TYR A 183 38.65 6.06 -0.11
CA TYR A 183 37.60 5.30 0.56
C TYR A 183 36.20 5.57 -0.03
N ILE A 184 35.92 6.80 -0.48
CA ILE A 184 34.67 7.12 -1.20
C ILE A 184 34.58 6.38 -2.54
N LYS A 185 35.68 6.31 -3.29
CA LYS A 185 35.75 5.51 -4.53
C LYS A 185 35.54 4.03 -4.27
N TYR A 186 36.16 3.50 -3.21
CA TYR A 186 35.97 2.12 -2.78
C TYR A 186 34.49 1.82 -2.43
N LEU A 187 33.85 2.71 -1.67
CA LEU A 187 32.44 2.56 -1.30
C LEU A 187 31.51 2.61 -2.51
N ARG A 188 31.76 3.52 -3.46
CA ARG A 188 31.01 3.55 -4.73
C ARG A 188 31.07 2.21 -5.47
N ASP A 189 32.26 1.61 -5.56
CA ASP A 189 32.48 0.42 -6.39
C ASP A 189 32.12 -0.90 -5.69
N LYS A 190 32.10 -0.92 -4.34
CA LYS A 190 31.95 -2.15 -3.55
C LYS A 190 30.74 -2.18 -2.62
N SER A 191 30.08 -1.06 -2.37
CA SER A 191 28.86 -1.04 -1.56
C SER A 191 27.71 -1.75 -2.27
N ARG A 192 26.81 -2.35 -1.49
CA ARG A 192 25.51 -2.85 -1.96
C ARG A 192 24.36 -1.91 -1.62
N ASP A 193 24.64 -0.89 -0.81
CA ASP A 193 23.65 0.11 -0.41
C ASP A 193 23.58 1.21 -1.48
N VAL A 194 22.41 1.29 -2.13
CA VAL A 194 22.12 2.24 -3.20
C VAL A 194 22.25 3.70 -2.75
N ASN A 195 21.95 4.01 -1.48
CA ASN A 195 22.06 5.37 -0.95
C ASN A 195 23.52 5.77 -0.76
N ILE A 196 24.37 4.84 -0.32
CA ILE A 196 25.83 5.05 -0.20
C ILE A 196 26.42 5.29 -1.59
N ILE A 197 26.09 4.44 -2.57
CA ILE A 197 26.61 4.55 -3.95
C ILE A 197 26.24 5.91 -4.55
N LYS A 198 24.95 6.28 -4.53
CA LYS A 198 24.47 7.56 -5.08
C LYS A 198 25.09 8.78 -4.40
N THR A 199 25.30 8.71 -3.09
CA THR A 199 25.92 9.81 -2.34
C THR A 199 27.41 9.92 -2.69
N CYS A 200 28.12 8.80 -2.82
CA CYS A 200 29.51 8.79 -3.27
C CYS A 200 29.67 9.30 -4.71
N GLU A 201 28.76 8.95 -5.63
CA GLU A 201 28.71 9.49 -7.00
C GLU A 201 28.55 11.01 -6.97
N ARG A 202 27.57 11.53 -6.22
CA ARG A 202 27.35 12.97 -6.05
C ARG A 202 28.59 13.69 -5.52
N LEU A 203 29.27 13.12 -4.52
CA LEU A 203 30.47 13.71 -3.94
C LEU A 203 31.66 13.73 -4.91
N LEU A 204 31.78 12.73 -5.79
CA LEU A 204 32.85 12.63 -6.79
C LEU A 204 32.58 13.45 -8.05
N GLU A 205 31.31 13.70 -8.39
CA GLU A 205 30.89 14.44 -9.60
C GLU A 205 30.78 15.96 -9.39
N GLY A 206 30.90 16.45 -8.15
CA GLY A 206 31.09 17.87 -7.84
C GLY A 206 29.96 18.81 -8.30
N LYS A 207 28.72 18.56 -7.86
CA LYS A 207 27.59 19.49 -7.99
C LYS A 207 26.85 19.67 -6.68
#